data_AF-A0A814GGG1-F1
#
_entry.id   AF-A0A814GGG1-F1
#
_cell.length_a   1.000
_cell.length_b   1.000
_cell.length_c   1.000
_cell.angle_alpha   90.00
_cell.angle_beta   90.00
_cell.angle_gamma   90.00
#
_symmetry.space_group_name_H-M   'P 1'
#
loop_
_entity.id
_entity.type
_entity.pdbx_description
1 polymer ?
#
loop_
_entity_poly.entity_id
_entity_poly.type
_entity_poly.pdbx_seq_one_letter_code
_entity_poly.pdbx_strand_id
1 'polypeptide(L)'
;MYKLDLPIDLKEKAAIERRRRAEKERQGRIFNAKHRQIGIDKEALNQQIQDRNWMDDLEQKRAAAFAQDSIRNDTIAQLLQRRQEYDTRENNRAVNEFRALHQQPSAQREWDINDPDFLKKDMPARVSDDDPRCGIAGLQKFQGEDLNSRARNKYQQEQLREWSRMQQENQKRTQQQQQAADQLFFSKQIELDQRAVELQQADEQCRRDINKSIRNYNDALFGENQERRALKKRQEDYDNYAEMANMASSDLLTENPDQAISQFGPHRVVPDRWKGMNEDQLRRIREEQQKQAEEKKRRNEEEQQRENEWNQRRIAEAKAGMILEKQIERERRENEHYLYNDNQRLSNEQRNLKAYLDRVVYTNQPTAAYFTQFNSSSR
;
A
#
# COMPACT_ATOMS: atom_id res chain seq x y z
N MET A 1 168.50 45.78 174.01
CA MET A 1 167.54 46.88 174.21
C MET A 1 167.75 47.92 173.12
N TYR A 2 167.08 47.86 171.96
CA TYR A 2 167.16 48.97 170.97
C TYR A 2 165.95 48.96 170.02
N LYS A 3 165.46 50.17 169.69
CA LYS A 3 164.58 50.47 168.54
C LYS A 3 165.16 49.80 167.28
N LEU A 4 164.36 49.06 166.54
CA LEU A 4 164.71 48.59 165.19
C LEU A 4 163.92 49.40 164.17
N ASP A 5 164.56 50.44 163.63
CA ASP A 5 164.14 51.14 162.43
C ASP A 5 164.54 50.29 161.21
N LEU A 6 163.59 49.57 160.60
CA LEU A 6 163.78 48.88 159.33
C LEU A 6 163.32 49.79 158.16
N PRO A 7 164.06 49.81 157.03
CA PRO A 7 163.90 50.80 155.97
C PRO A 7 162.61 50.59 155.15
N ILE A 8 161.90 51.68 154.89
CA ILE A 8 160.64 51.74 154.13
C ILE A 8 160.89 51.43 152.63
N ASP A 9 160.16 50.46 152.08
CA ASP A 9 160.21 50.02 150.67
C ASP A 9 159.79 51.15 149.71
N LEU A 10 160.61 51.41 148.69
CA LEU A 10 160.37 52.41 147.65
C LEU A 10 159.08 52.14 146.87
N LYS A 11 158.64 50.88 146.74
CA LYS A 11 157.40 50.51 146.06
C LYS A 11 156.16 50.89 146.88
N GLU A 12 156.22 50.70 148.19
CA GLU A 12 155.22 51.24 149.12
C GLU A 12 155.22 52.76 149.08
N LYS A 13 156.40 53.40 149.04
CA LYS A 13 156.51 54.87 148.92
C LYS A 13 155.88 55.38 147.61
N ALA A 14 156.10 54.70 146.48
CA ALA A 14 155.49 55.07 145.20
C ALA A 14 153.97 54.85 145.19
N ALA A 15 153.47 53.77 145.82
CA ALA A 15 152.03 53.53 145.98
C ALA A 15 151.38 54.55 146.93
N ILE A 16 152.07 54.92 148.00
CA ILE A 16 151.68 55.99 148.94
C ILE A 16 151.71 57.34 148.22
N GLU A 17 152.72 57.63 147.41
CA GLU A 17 152.77 58.85 146.60
C GLU A 17 151.68 58.89 145.54
N ARG A 18 151.38 57.78 144.87
CA ARG A 18 150.26 57.69 143.93
C ARG A 18 148.93 57.92 144.66
N ARG A 19 148.74 57.35 145.86
CA ARG A 19 147.60 57.62 146.74
C ARG A 19 147.56 59.08 147.19
N ARG A 20 148.67 59.67 147.60
CA ARG A 20 148.76 61.09 147.97
C ARG A 20 148.50 62.01 146.78
N ARG A 21 148.98 61.67 145.59
CA ARG A 21 148.75 62.44 144.36
C ARG A 21 147.28 62.35 143.96
N ALA A 22 146.70 61.15 143.93
CA ALA A 22 145.28 60.96 143.71
C ALA A 22 144.41 61.66 144.77
N GLU A 23 144.82 61.61 146.05
CA GLU A 23 144.13 62.32 147.15
C GLU A 23 144.30 63.83 147.00
N LYS A 24 145.45 64.36 146.57
CA LYS A 24 145.63 65.79 146.26
C LYS A 24 144.76 66.23 145.08
N GLU A 25 144.72 65.46 143.99
CA GLU A 25 143.85 65.72 142.83
C GLU A 25 142.36 65.63 143.21
N ARG A 26 142.02 64.71 144.12
CA ARG A 26 140.68 64.56 144.68
C ARG A 26 140.32 65.71 145.60
N GLN A 27 141.23 66.13 146.47
CA GLN A 27 141.07 67.31 147.33
C GLN A 27 140.87 68.58 146.48
N GLY A 28 141.62 68.75 145.39
CA GLY A 28 141.42 69.86 144.46
C GLY A 28 140.01 69.91 143.86
N ARG A 29 139.39 68.74 143.63
CA ARG A 29 137.99 68.64 143.15
C ARG A 29 136.97 68.81 144.28
N ILE A 30 137.21 68.21 145.44
CA ILE A 30 136.27 68.22 146.57
C ILE A 30 136.24 69.58 147.25
N PHE A 31 137.37 70.25 147.51
CA PHE A 31 137.34 71.54 148.21
C PHE A 31 136.92 72.71 147.31
N ASN A 32 136.98 72.55 145.98
CA ASN A 32 136.47 73.54 145.05
C ASN A 32 134.93 73.51 144.98
N ALA A 33 134.28 74.44 145.67
CA ALA A 33 132.81 74.52 145.74
C ALA A 33 132.15 74.56 144.34
N LYS A 34 132.77 75.24 143.36
CA LYS A 34 132.25 75.34 141.99
C LYS A 34 132.32 74.01 141.25
N HIS A 35 133.39 73.24 141.44
CA HIS A 35 133.53 71.92 140.80
C HIS A 35 132.63 70.86 141.46
N ARG A 36 132.33 70.97 142.76
CA ARG A 36 131.31 70.13 143.41
C ARG A 36 129.90 70.41 142.93
N GLN A 37 129.56 71.68 142.73
CA GLN A 37 128.19 72.08 142.39
C GLN A 37 127.91 71.94 140.87
N ILE A 38 128.90 72.23 140.00
CA ILE A 38 128.74 72.29 138.54
C ILE A 38 130.01 71.82 137.80
N GLY A 39 130.72 70.81 138.31
CA GLY A 39 131.88 70.21 137.64
C GLY A 39 131.44 69.40 136.42
N ILE A 40 131.76 69.89 135.22
CA ILE A 40 131.40 69.24 133.95
C ILE A 40 132.64 69.17 133.06
N ASP A 41 132.90 67.99 132.51
CA ASP A 41 133.92 67.78 131.47
C ASP A 41 133.37 68.25 130.12
N LYS A 42 133.72 69.47 129.74
CA LYS A 42 133.24 70.08 128.50
C LYS A 42 133.82 69.39 127.27
N GLU A 43 135.04 68.87 127.33
CA GLU A 43 135.69 68.24 126.18
C GLU A 43 135.05 66.89 125.88
N ALA A 44 134.81 66.07 126.92
CA ALA A 44 134.10 64.80 126.76
C ALA A 44 132.64 64.99 126.31
N LEU A 45 131.92 65.98 126.85
CA LEU A 45 130.56 66.29 126.37
C LEU A 45 130.55 66.79 124.92
N ASN A 46 131.53 67.61 124.51
CA ASN A 46 131.65 68.05 123.13
C ASN A 46 131.91 66.86 122.18
N GLN A 47 132.75 65.90 122.58
CA GLN A 47 132.94 64.65 121.83
C GLN A 47 131.65 63.83 121.74
N GLN A 48 130.92 63.64 122.85
CA GLN A 48 129.62 62.96 122.83
C GLN A 48 128.59 63.64 121.92
N ILE A 49 128.58 64.98 121.88
CA ILE A 49 127.73 65.74 120.96
C ILE A 49 128.16 65.51 119.51
N GLN A 50 129.47 65.49 119.23
CA GLN A 50 129.99 65.19 117.89
C GLN A 50 129.63 63.78 117.43
N ASP A 51 129.81 62.77 118.29
CA ASP A 51 129.48 61.38 118.00
C ASP A 51 127.97 61.21 117.76
N ARG A 52 127.12 61.83 118.60
CA ARG A 52 125.67 61.82 118.40
C ARG A 52 125.30 62.49 117.07
N ASN A 53 125.84 63.67 116.78
CA ASN A 53 125.57 64.37 115.52
C ASN A 53 126.04 63.53 114.31
N TRP A 54 127.15 62.81 114.44
CA TRP A 54 127.65 61.92 113.40
C TRP A 54 126.74 60.70 113.19
N MET A 55 126.24 60.11 114.27
CA MET A 55 125.23 59.04 114.21
C MET A 55 123.91 59.53 113.61
N ASP A 56 123.44 60.71 114.02
CA ASP A 56 122.23 61.34 113.48
C ASP A 56 122.40 61.64 111.97
N ASP A 57 123.56 62.15 111.53
CA ASP A 57 123.87 62.38 110.12
C ASP A 57 123.95 61.08 109.31
N LEU A 58 124.52 60.02 109.90
CA LEU A 58 124.57 58.70 109.27
C LEU A 58 123.15 58.10 109.12
N GLU A 59 122.31 58.22 110.14
CA GLU A 59 120.93 57.75 110.12
C GLU A 59 120.09 58.56 109.12
N GLN A 60 120.27 59.89 109.08
CA GLN A 60 119.65 60.76 108.08
C GLN A 60 120.07 60.37 106.65
N LYS A 61 121.36 60.11 106.41
CA LYS A 61 121.85 59.63 105.10
C LYS A 61 121.26 58.27 104.74
N ARG A 62 121.14 57.36 105.70
CA ARG A 62 120.52 56.04 105.49
C ARG A 62 119.02 56.16 105.18
N ALA A 63 118.29 56.98 105.93
CA ALA A 63 116.88 57.25 105.70
C ALA A 63 116.66 57.94 104.34
N ALA A 64 117.52 58.89 103.98
CA ALA A 64 117.49 59.54 102.66
C ALA A 64 117.75 58.56 101.53
N ALA A 65 118.71 57.62 101.67
CA ALA A 65 118.95 56.57 100.69
C ALA A 65 117.74 55.64 100.52
N PHE A 66 117.11 55.19 101.61
CA PHE A 66 115.89 54.39 101.53
C PHE A 66 114.71 55.15 100.93
N ALA A 67 114.56 56.44 101.25
CA ALA A 67 113.53 57.28 100.64
C ALA A 67 113.76 57.42 99.12
N GLN A 68 115.00 57.61 98.67
CA GLN A 68 115.36 57.64 97.26
C GLN A 68 115.06 56.29 96.57
N ASP A 69 115.39 55.16 97.21
CA ASP A 69 115.07 53.83 96.69
C ASP A 69 113.55 53.59 96.61
N SER A 70 112.78 54.06 97.59
CA SER A 70 111.31 53.99 97.56
C SER A 70 110.75 54.77 96.37
N ILE A 71 111.21 56.02 96.17
CA ILE A 71 110.82 56.84 95.02
C ILE A 71 111.19 56.15 93.70
N ARG A 72 112.38 55.54 93.63
CA ARG A 72 112.80 54.76 92.44
C ARG A 72 111.89 53.56 92.21
N ASN A 73 111.53 52.81 93.24
CA ASN A 73 110.65 51.65 93.10
C ASN A 73 109.23 52.06 92.71
N ASP A 74 108.70 53.15 93.29
CA ASP A 74 107.38 53.68 92.94
C ASP A 74 107.33 54.18 91.49
N THR A 75 108.38 54.86 91.03
CA THR A 75 108.47 55.28 89.63
C THR A 75 108.56 54.09 88.68
N ILE A 76 109.30 53.03 89.03
CA ILE A 76 109.33 51.78 88.26
C ILE A 76 107.94 51.13 88.23
N ALA A 77 107.24 51.05 89.38
CA ALA A 77 105.91 50.47 89.46
C ALA A 77 104.89 51.24 88.59
N GLN A 78 104.92 52.58 88.61
CA GLN A 78 104.07 53.41 87.75
C GLN A 78 104.36 53.21 86.26
N LEU A 79 105.64 53.06 85.88
CA LEU A 79 106.01 52.77 84.49
C LEU A 79 105.52 51.39 84.03
N LEU A 80 105.67 50.37 84.88
CA LEU A 80 105.16 49.02 84.60
C LEU A 80 103.63 49.00 84.51
N GLN A 81 102.94 49.72 85.40
CA GLN A 81 101.49 49.84 85.35
C GLN A 81 101.03 50.53 84.05
N ARG A 82 101.65 51.64 83.66
CA ARG A 82 101.32 52.32 82.39
C ARG A 82 101.56 51.43 81.18
N ARG A 83 102.64 50.64 81.18
CA ARG A 83 102.91 49.66 80.12
C ARG A 83 101.83 48.58 80.08
N GLN A 84 101.46 48.02 81.23
CA GLN A 84 100.39 47.02 81.32
C GLN A 84 99.04 47.57 80.87
N GLU A 85 98.70 48.81 81.25
CA GLU A 85 97.49 49.49 80.80
C GLU A 85 97.49 49.70 79.29
N TYR A 86 98.62 50.12 78.73
CA TYR A 86 98.79 50.24 77.28
C TYR A 86 98.62 48.91 76.56
N ASP A 87 99.32 47.86 77.00
CA ASP A 87 99.23 46.51 76.42
C ASP A 87 97.80 45.96 76.54
N THR A 88 97.10 46.23 77.65
CA THR A 88 95.70 45.83 77.84
C THR A 88 94.78 46.57 76.86
N ARG A 89 95.00 47.87 76.64
CA ARG A 89 94.24 48.65 75.66
C ARG A 89 94.47 48.17 74.23
N GLU A 90 95.72 47.93 73.85
CA GLU A 90 96.06 47.41 72.52
C GLU A 90 95.50 46.00 72.31
N ASN A 91 95.59 45.12 73.29
CA ASN A 91 94.95 43.79 73.22
C ASN A 91 93.42 43.91 73.05
N ASN A 92 92.76 44.76 73.84
CA ASN A 92 91.31 44.97 73.71
C ASN A 92 90.94 45.56 72.35
N ARG A 93 91.78 46.47 71.83
CA ARG A 93 91.62 47.03 70.48
C ARG A 93 91.74 45.93 69.42
N ALA A 94 92.78 45.10 69.49
CA ALA A 94 93.00 43.99 68.55
C ALA A 94 91.86 42.95 68.62
N VAL A 95 91.36 42.62 69.82
CA VAL A 95 90.22 41.71 69.99
C VAL A 95 88.95 42.30 69.37
N ASN A 96 88.68 43.59 69.60
CA ASN A 96 87.51 44.24 69.01
C ASN A 96 87.65 44.38 67.49
N GLU A 97 88.84 44.65 66.97
CA GLU A 97 89.14 44.64 65.54
C GLU A 97 88.91 43.24 64.94
N PHE A 98 89.40 42.19 65.59
CA PHE A 98 89.16 40.81 65.18
C PHE A 98 87.66 40.47 65.17
N ARG A 99 86.92 40.87 66.22
CA ARG A 99 85.45 40.70 66.28
C ARG A 99 84.77 41.43 65.13
N ALA A 100 85.16 42.68 64.86
CA ALA A 100 84.59 43.48 63.80
C ALA A 100 84.93 42.98 62.39
N LEU A 101 86.09 42.34 62.20
CA LEU A 101 86.48 41.83 60.88
C LEU A 101 85.97 40.41 60.62
N HIS A 102 85.97 39.55 61.64
CA HIS A 102 85.79 38.10 61.46
C HIS A 102 84.59 37.51 62.20
N GLN A 103 83.95 38.23 63.12
CA GLN A 103 82.79 37.74 63.88
C GLN A 103 81.51 38.54 63.57
N GLN A 104 81.42 39.10 62.37
CA GLN A 104 80.21 39.75 61.90
C GLN A 104 79.09 38.71 61.73
N PRO A 105 77.84 39.03 62.07
CA PRO A 105 76.70 38.13 61.86
C PRO A 105 76.58 37.65 60.41
N SER A 106 76.89 38.54 59.45
CA SER A 106 76.89 38.23 58.01
C SER A 106 77.91 37.19 57.57
N ALA A 107 78.95 36.94 58.38
CA ALA A 107 79.98 35.94 58.10
C ALA A 107 79.65 34.56 58.71
N GLN A 108 78.52 34.43 59.41
CA GLN A 108 78.07 33.14 59.94
C GLN A 108 77.63 32.21 58.81
N ARG A 109 77.82 30.89 59.02
CA ARG A 109 77.50 29.87 58.01
C ARG A 109 76.01 29.85 57.67
N GLU A 110 75.17 30.08 58.67
CA GLU A 110 73.71 30.10 58.60
C GLU A 110 73.13 31.51 58.40
N TRP A 111 73.96 32.49 58.03
CA TRP A 111 73.47 33.86 57.79
C TRP A 111 72.45 33.90 56.65
N ASP A 112 72.62 33.09 55.61
CA ASP A 112 71.67 32.98 54.51
C ASP A 112 70.25 32.62 54.98
N ILE A 113 70.12 31.79 56.01
CA ILE A 113 68.84 31.43 56.63
C ILE A 113 68.34 32.54 57.58
N ASN A 114 69.25 33.18 58.32
CA ASN A 114 68.93 34.16 59.36
C ASN A 114 68.86 35.61 58.85
N ASP A 115 69.10 35.85 57.56
CA ASP A 115 69.07 37.16 56.94
C ASP A 115 67.65 37.76 57.03
N PRO A 116 67.46 38.92 57.68
CA PRO A 116 66.14 39.56 57.76
C PRO A 116 65.53 39.88 56.39
N ASP A 117 66.37 40.06 55.37
CA ASP A 117 65.95 40.34 54.01
C ASP A 117 65.91 39.09 53.12
N PHE A 118 66.03 37.88 53.68
CA PHE A 118 65.99 36.61 52.94
C PHE A 118 64.83 36.53 51.95
N LEU A 119 63.61 36.80 52.42
CA LEU A 119 62.39 36.75 51.59
C LEU A 119 62.35 37.80 50.47
N LYS A 120 63.11 38.90 50.59
CA LYS A 120 63.21 39.92 49.54
C LYS A 120 64.25 39.55 48.48
N LYS A 121 65.28 38.81 48.88
CA LYS A 121 66.34 38.31 48.00
C LYS A 121 65.94 37.03 47.27
N ASP A 122 65.03 36.25 47.87
CA ASP A 122 64.53 35.01 47.30
C ASP A 122 63.71 35.27 46.03
N MET A 123 63.77 34.33 45.09
CA MET A 123 63.01 34.40 43.85
C MET A 123 61.71 33.62 43.98
N PRO A 124 60.62 34.06 43.32
CA PRO A 124 59.41 33.26 43.21
C PRO A 124 59.71 31.85 42.68
N ALA A 125 58.98 30.86 43.19
CA ALA A 125 59.14 29.45 42.82
C ALA A 125 58.97 29.17 41.32
N ARG A 126 58.21 30.03 40.62
CA ARG A 126 58.05 30.06 39.16
C ARG A 126 58.03 31.51 38.71
N VAL A 127 58.98 31.91 37.86
CA VAL A 127 59.12 33.30 37.38
C VAL A 127 58.42 33.50 36.03
N SER A 128 58.37 32.46 35.20
CA SER A 128 57.74 32.47 33.88
C SER A 128 57.14 31.10 33.59
N ASP A 129 56.29 31.01 32.57
CA ASP A 129 55.76 29.74 32.10
C ASP A 129 56.85 28.83 31.55
N ASP A 130 57.89 29.41 30.94
CA ASP A 130 59.03 28.68 30.38
C ASP A 130 60.27 28.70 31.30
N ASP A 131 60.07 28.84 32.62
CA ASP A 131 61.15 28.80 33.60
C ASP A 131 61.84 27.42 33.58
N PRO A 132 63.13 27.33 33.19
CA PRO A 132 63.83 26.05 33.06
C PRO A 132 64.07 25.36 34.41
N ARG A 133 63.92 26.07 35.53
CA ARG A 133 64.03 25.50 36.89
C ARG A 133 62.80 24.67 37.26
N CYS A 134 61.66 24.94 36.63
CA CYS A 134 60.39 24.26 36.90
C CYS A 134 60.29 22.92 36.14
N GLY A 135 61.10 21.95 36.54
CA GLY A 135 61.00 20.57 36.05
C GLY A 135 59.80 19.81 36.61
N ILE A 136 59.57 18.59 36.10
CA ILE A 136 58.41 17.74 36.45
C ILE A 136 58.36 17.42 37.95
N ALA A 137 59.51 17.15 38.59
CA ALA A 137 59.58 16.83 40.01
C ALA A 137 59.25 18.01 40.93
N GLY A 138 59.41 19.25 40.45
CA GLY A 138 59.18 20.46 41.25
C GLY A 138 57.71 20.80 41.49
N LEU A 139 56.77 20.17 40.75
CA LEU A 139 55.32 20.36 40.87
C LEU A 139 54.85 21.83 40.74
N GLN A 140 55.68 22.72 40.18
CA GLN A 140 55.34 24.15 39.95
C GLN A 140 54.67 24.40 38.58
N LYS A 141 54.80 23.46 37.64
CA LYS A 141 54.22 23.52 36.29
C LYS A 141 53.59 22.17 35.95
N PHE A 142 52.31 22.20 35.57
CA PHE A 142 51.56 21.01 35.17
C PHE A 142 51.19 21.09 33.70
N GLN A 143 51.36 19.99 32.97
CA GLN A 143 51.00 19.94 31.54
C GLN A 143 49.49 20.07 31.28
N GLY A 144 48.65 19.77 32.27
CA GLY A 144 47.20 19.97 32.18
C GLY A 144 46.75 21.43 32.32
N GLU A 145 47.64 22.32 32.75
CA GLU A 145 47.37 23.76 32.84
C GLU A 145 47.37 24.37 31.43
N ASP A 146 46.17 24.54 30.84
CA ASP A 146 46.01 25.12 29.51
C ASP A 146 45.83 26.65 29.56
N LEU A 147 46.96 27.36 29.49
CA LEU A 147 47.01 28.82 29.39
C LEU A 147 46.36 29.35 28.09
N ASN A 148 46.34 28.53 27.03
CA ASN A 148 45.77 28.87 25.73
C ASN A 148 44.29 28.49 25.58
N SER A 149 43.64 28.04 26.65
CA SER A 149 42.24 27.61 26.66
C SER A 149 41.29 28.66 26.06
N ARG A 150 41.50 29.95 26.36
CA ARG A 150 40.70 31.04 25.80
C ARG A 150 40.86 31.19 24.28
N ALA A 151 42.10 31.12 23.78
CA ALA A 151 42.39 31.20 22.35
C ALA A 151 41.83 29.98 21.60
N ARG A 152 42.00 28.79 22.17
CA ARG A 152 41.42 27.53 21.66
C ARG A 152 39.90 27.60 21.58
N ASN A 153 39.24 28.06 22.65
CA ASN A 153 37.79 28.22 22.67
C ASN A 153 37.30 29.23 21.63
N LYS A 154 38.01 30.36 21.46
CA LYS A 154 37.69 31.35 20.43
C LYS A 154 37.80 30.75 19.02
N TYR A 155 38.87 30.01 18.74
CA TYR A 155 39.04 29.34 17.46
C TYR A 155 37.95 28.29 17.20
N GLN A 156 37.58 27.50 18.22
CA GLN A 156 36.48 26.54 18.12
C GLN A 156 35.13 27.23 17.85
N GLN A 157 34.86 28.38 18.49
CA GLN A 157 33.67 29.18 18.23
C GLN A 157 33.64 29.73 16.80
N GLU A 158 34.77 30.20 16.29
CA GLU A 158 34.89 30.67 14.91
C GLU A 158 34.63 29.52 13.92
N GLN A 159 35.21 28.34 14.14
CA GLN A 159 34.95 27.14 13.32
C GLN A 159 33.47 26.76 13.35
N LEU A 160 32.86 26.69 14.54
CA LEU A 160 31.44 26.36 14.68
C LEU A 160 30.54 27.37 13.99
N ARG A 161 30.89 28.66 14.04
CA ARG A 161 30.15 29.74 13.36
C ARG A 161 30.20 29.56 11.85
N GLU A 162 31.38 29.32 11.28
CA GLU A 162 31.53 29.12 9.84
C GLU A 162 30.83 27.82 9.38
N TRP A 163 30.94 26.72 10.13
CA TRP A 163 30.22 25.49 9.82
C TRP A 163 28.70 25.68 9.86
N SER A 164 28.18 26.35 10.88
CA SER A 164 26.75 26.65 11.01
C SER A 164 26.26 27.52 9.85
N ARG A 165 27.06 28.51 9.45
CA ARG A 165 26.76 29.37 8.30
C ARG A 165 26.72 28.56 6.99
N MET A 166 27.73 27.75 6.74
CA MET A 166 27.80 26.88 5.56
C MET A 166 26.62 25.90 5.51
N GLN A 167 26.24 25.32 6.66
CA GLN A 167 25.09 24.44 6.77
C GLN A 167 23.79 25.16 6.43
N GLN A 168 23.58 26.38 6.96
CA GLN A 168 22.41 27.19 6.66
C GLN A 168 22.34 27.59 5.18
N GLU A 169 23.46 28.01 4.58
CA GLU A 169 23.52 28.37 3.17
C GLU A 169 23.22 27.16 2.27
N ASN A 170 23.78 25.99 2.59
CA ASN A 170 23.49 24.74 1.88
C ASN A 170 22.01 24.36 2.03
N GLN A 171 21.45 24.43 3.23
CA GLN A 171 20.04 24.11 3.46
C GLN A 171 19.11 25.06 2.68
N LYS A 172 19.42 26.37 2.66
CA LYS A 172 18.69 27.35 1.85
C LYS A 172 18.80 27.05 0.35
N ARG A 173 19.99 26.70 -0.15
CA ARG A 173 20.18 26.28 -1.56
C ARG A 173 19.37 25.04 -1.90
N THR A 174 19.39 24.02 -1.04
CA THR A 174 18.59 22.80 -1.24
C THR A 174 17.09 23.12 -1.22
N GLN A 175 16.62 23.96 -0.30
CA GLN A 175 15.21 24.39 -0.27
C GLN A 175 14.82 25.16 -1.53
N GLN A 176 15.67 26.05 -2.03
CA GLN A 176 15.42 26.78 -3.29
C GLN A 176 15.37 25.83 -4.49
N GLN A 177 16.29 24.87 -4.55
CA GLN A 177 16.29 23.84 -5.60
C GLN A 177 15.02 22.98 -5.54
N GLN A 178 14.59 22.59 -4.34
CA GLN A 178 13.37 21.83 -4.14
C GLN A 178 12.14 22.65 -4.55
N GLN A 179 12.03 23.91 -4.13
CA GLN A 179 10.94 24.79 -4.54
C GLN A 179 10.89 25.00 -6.06
N ALA A 180 12.05 25.16 -6.71
CA ALA A 180 12.12 25.27 -8.16
C ALA A 180 11.67 23.96 -8.85
N ALA A 181 12.09 22.80 -8.32
CA ALA A 181 11.67 21.50 -8.83
C ALA A 181 10.16 21.28 -8.63
N ASP A 182 9.62 21.65 -7.47
CA ASP A 182 8.19 21.57 -7.18
C ASP A 182 7.38 22.49 -8.10
N GLN A 183 7.83 23.73 -8.34
CA GLN A 183 7.19 24.64 -9.29
C GLN A 183 7.18 24.07 -10.71
N LEU A 184 8.29 23.48 -11.15
CA LEU A 184 8.37 22.80 -12.45
C LEU A 184 7.41 21.61 -12.50
N PHE A 185 7.38 20.79 -11.45
CA PHE A 185 6.45 19.67 -11.33
C PHE A 185 4.99 20.11 -11.41
N PHE A 186 4.58 21.13 -10.64
CA PHE A 186 3.22 21.67 -10.67
C PHE A 186 2.88 22.26 -12.04
N SER A 187 3.80 23.00 -12.67
CA SER A 187 3.57 23.52 -14.02
C SER A 187 3.34 22.40 -15.03
N LYS A 188 4.11 21.31 -14.94
CA LYS A 188 3.97 20.15 -15.81
C LYS A 188 2.68 19.38 -15.54
N GLN A 189 2.28 19.27 -14.28
CA GLN A 189 1.02 18.63 -13.91
C GLN A 189 -0.18 19.40 -14.49
N ILE A 190 -0.18 20.73 -14.37
CA ILE A 190 -1.22 21.58 -14.96
C ILE A 190 -1.27 21.40 -16.50
N GLU A 191 -0.10 21.36 -17.16
CA GLU A 191 -0.01 21.11 -18.61
C GLU A 191 -0.60 19.74 -18.99
N LEU A 192 -0.30 18.69 -18.23
CA LEU A 192 -0.83 17.35 -18.46
C LEU A 192 -2.34 17.27 -18.23
N ASP A 193 -2.86 17.93 -17.19
CA ASP A 193 -4.29 17.99 -16.90
C ASP A 193 -5.04 18.73 -18.01
N GLN A 194 -4.50 19.87 -18.48
CA GLN A 194 -5.05 20.59 -19.64
C GLN A 194 -5.10 19.69 -20.87
N ARG A 195 -4.00 19.01 -21.18
CA ARG A 195 -3.92 18.09 -22.31
C ARG A 195 -4.89 16.92 -22.18
N ALA A 196 -5.10 16.40 -20.97
CA ALA A 196 -6.07 15.34 -20.72
C ALA A 196 -7.51 15.81 -21.00
N VAL A 197 -7.86 17.04 -20.57
CA VAL A 197 -9.16 17.65 -20.86
C VAL A 197 -9.34 17.85 -22.37
N GLU A 198 -8.33 18.36 -23.07
CA GLU A 198 -8.37 18.53 -24.53
C GLU A 198 -8.58 17.20 -25.26
N LEU A 199 -7.85 16.15 -24.87
CA LEU A 199 -7.99 14.80 -25.43
C LEU A 199 -9.38 14.23 -25.15
N GLN A 200 -9.92 14.39 -23.94
CA GLN A 200 -11.27 13.94 -23.62
C GLN A 200 -12.32 14.66 -24.48
N GLN A 201 -12.20 15.98 -24.67
CA GLN A 201 -13.11 16.75 -25.52
C GLN A 201 -13.04 16.29 -26.98
N ALA A 202 -11.83 16.03 -27.50
CA ALA A 202 -11.63 15.51 -28.84
C ALA A 202 -12.23 14.11 -29.02
N ASP A 203 -12.07 13.22 -28.03
CA ASP A 203 -12.67 11.89 -28.03
C ASP A 203 -14.20 11.96 -28.00
N GLU A 204 -14.77 12.83 -27.16
CA GLU A 204 -16.22 13.05 -27.11
C GLU A 204 -16.76 13.58 -28.44
N GLN A 205 -16.05 14.50 -29.09
CA GLN A 205 -16.41 15.00 -30.42
C GLN A 205 -16.36 13.87 -31.46
N CYS A 206 -15.28 13.09 -31.50
CA CYS A 206 -15.16 11.95 -32.41
C CYS A 206 -16.30 10.94 -32.19
N ARG A 207 -16.64 10.61 -30.94
CA ARG A 207 -17.76 9.72 -30.62
C ARG A 207 -19.09 10.30 -31.10
N ARG A 208 -19.33 11.60 -30.91
CA ARG A 208 -20.54 12.26 -31.40
C ARG A 208 -20.63 12.19 -32.92
N ASP A 209 -19.53 12.40 -33.62
CA ASP A 209 -19.51 12.39 -35.09
C ASP A 209 -19.65 10.97 -35.66
N ILE A 210 -19.03 9.97 -35.03
CA ILE A 210 -19.27 8.56 -35.33
C ILE A 210 -20.76 8.22 -35.16
N ASN A 211 -21.36 8.60 -34.03
CA ASN A 211 -22.77 8.33 -33.75
C ASN A 211 -23.70 9.03 -34.76
N LYS A 212 -23.41 10.28 -35.15
CA LYS A 212 -24.14 10.97 -36.22
C LYS A 212 -24.00 10.24 -37.54
N SER A 213 -22.80 9.79 -37.89
CA SER A 213 -22.56 9.03 -39.14
C SER A 213 -23.31 7.70 -39.14
N ILE A 214 -23.30 6.94 -38.03
CA ILE A 214 -24.05 5.69 -37.89
C ILE A 214 -25.55 5.95 -37.99
N ARG A 215 -26.06 7.00 -37.34
CA ARG A 215 -27.47 7.39 -37.45
C ARG A 215 -27.84 7.68 -38.91
N ASN A 216 -27.08 8.52 -39.59
CA ASN A 216 -27.34 8.87 -40.99
C ASN A 216 -27.31 7.62 -41.89
N TYR A 217 -26.37 6.71 -41.66
CA TYR A 217 -26.29 5.44 -42.37
C TYR A 217 -27.52 4.55 -42.12
N ASN A 218 -27.94 4.41 -40.86
CA ASN A 218 -29.13 3.63 -40.50
C ASN A 218 -30.41 4.24 -41.07
N ASP A 219 -30.54 5.57 -41.06
CA ASP A 219 -31.66 6.29 -41.66
C ASP A 219 -31.71 6.05 -43.18
N ALA A 220 -30.56 6.09 -43.86
CA ALA A 220 -30.45 5.77 -45.28
C ALA A 220 -30.80 4.29 -45.57
N LEU A 221 -30.27 3.36 -44.77
CA LEU A 221 -30.56 1.93 -44.89
C LEU A 221 -32.04 1.62 -44.65
N PHE A 222 -32.67 2.30 -43.70
CA PHE A 222 -34.10 2.20 -43.45
C PHE A 222 -34.90 2.67 -44.66
N GLY A 223 -34.52 3.80 -45.26
CA GLY A 223 -35.11 4.30 -46.50
C GLY A 223 -35.01 3.29 -47.64
N GLU A 224 -33.80 2.77 -47.90
CA GLU A 224 -33.57 1.78 -48.95
C GLU A 224 -34.40 0.50 -48.73
N ASN A 225 -34.48 0.02 -47.48
CA ASN A 225 -35.26 -1.18 -47.15
C ASN A 225 -36.76 -0.95 -47.33
N GLN A 226 -37.28 0.24 -47.02
CA GLN A 226 -38.67 0.60 -47.29
C GLN A 226 -38.96 0.62 -48.79
N GLU A 227 -38.09 1.21 -49.61
CA GLU A 227 -38.23 1.20 -51.06
C GLU A 227 -38.19 -0.22 -51.61
N ARG A 228 -37.26 -1.05 -51.13
CA ARG A 228 -37.14 -2.46 -51.53
C ARG A 228 -38.39 -3.26 -51.18
N ARG A 229 -38.96 -3.04 -49.99
CA ARG A 229 -40.24 -3.66 -49.57
C ARG A 229 -41.40 -3.19 -50.43
N ALA A 230 -41.48 -1.91 -50.74
CA ALA A 230 -42.52 -1.37 -51.62
C ALA A 230 -42.42 -1.96 -53.03
N LEU A 231 -41.20 -2.13 -53.56
CA LEU A 231 -40.96 -2.73 -54.86
C LEU A 231 -41.31 -4.23 -54.87
N LYS A 232 -40.91 -4.98 -53.84
CA LYS A 232 -41.32 -6.38 -53.67
C LYS A 232 -42.83 -6.53 -53.57
N LYS A 233 -43.49 -5.69 -52.76
CA LYS A 233 -44.95 -5.71 -52.65
C LYS A 233 -45.61 -5.44 -54.00
N ARG A 234 -45.12 -4.48 -54.77
CA ARG A 234 -45.62 -4.25 -56.14
C ARG A 234 -45.42 -5.48 -57.03
N GLN A 235 -44.27 -6.14 -56.95
CA GLN A 235 -44.02 -7.38 -57.70
C GLN A 235 -44.98 -8.49 -57.28
N GLU A 236 -45.16 -8.71 -55.97
CA GLU A 236 -46.13 -9.67 -55.43
C GLU A 236 -47.56 -9.35 -55.90
N ASP A 237 -47.97 -8.08 -55.88
CA ASP A 237 -49.27 -7.65 -56.39
C ASP A 237 -49.43 -7.95 -57.89
N TYR A 238 -48.37 -7.76 -58.70
CA TYR A 238 -48.36 -8.12 -60.13
C TYR A 238 -48.41 -9.62 -60.35
N ASP A 239 -47.63 -10.41 -59.58
CA ASP A 239 -47.61 -11.86 -59.68
C ASP A 239 -48.97 -12.45 -59.27
N ASN A 240 -49.57 -11.94 -58.19
CA ASN A 240 -50.93 -12.29 -57.77
C ASN A 240 -51.95 -11.97 -58.86
N TYR A 241 -51.86 -10.80 -59.48
CA TYR A 241 -52.74 -10.43 -60.59
C TYR A 241 -52.56 -11.34 -61.81
N ALA A 242 -51.31 -11.67 -62.15
CA ALA A 242 -50.99 -12.59 -63.23
C ALA A 242 -51.50 -14.00 -62.96
N GLU A 243 -51.35 -14.52 -61.74
CA GLU A 243 -51.92 -15.80 -61.32
C GLU A 243 -53.45 -15.78 -61.42
N MET A 244 -54.11 -14.74 -60.90
CA MET A 244 -55.57 -14.58 -61.02
C MET A 244 -56.02 -14.56 -62.47
N ALA A 245 -55.34 -13.81 -63.35
CA ALA A 245 -55.66 -13.73 -64.77
C ALA A 245 -55.43 -15.07 -65.50
N ASN A 246 -54.33 -15.76 -65.19
CA ASN A 246 -54.02 -17.08 -65.73
C ASN A 246 -55.04 -18.13 -65.26
N MET A 247 -55.44 -18.11 -63.99
CA MET A 247 -56.48 -19.00 -63.46
C MET A 247 -57.84 -18.69 -64.06
N ALA A 248 -58.22 -17.42 -64.18
CA ALA A 248 -59.49 -17.02 -64.78
C ALA A 248 -59.60 -17.40 -66.27
N SER A 249 -58.48 -17.32 -67.01
CA SER A 249 -58.39 -17.79 -68.41
C SER A 249 -58.03 -19.27 -68.51
N SER A 250 -57.81 -19.94 -67.38
CA SER A 250 -57.44 -21.34 -67.39
C SER A 250 -58.58 -22.18 -67.95
N ASP A 251 -58.12 -23.19 -68.63
CA ASP A 251 -58.87 -24.22 -69.32
C ASP A 251 -59.75 -25.06 -68.35
N LEU A 252 -59.43 -25.04 -67.05
CA LEU A 252 -60.21 -25.63 -65.96
C LEU A 252 -61.41 -24.75 -65.56
N LEU A 253 -61.19 -23.45 -65.31
CA LEU A 253 -62.26 -22.54 -64.85
C LEU A 253 -63.16 -22.05 -65.98
N THR A 254 -62.66 -21.98 -67.22
CA THR A 254 -63.47 -21.65 -68.41
C THR A 254 -64.23 -22.84 -68.98
N GLU A 255 -64.04 -24.02 -68.38
CA GLU A 255 -64.62 -25.30 -68.79
C GLU A 255 -64.49 -25.59 -70.29
N ASN A 256 -63.39 -25.15 -70.92
CA ASN A 256 -63.20 -25.23 -72.36
C ASN A 256 -63.51 -26.64 -72.93
N PRO A 257 -64.47 -26.78 -73.87
CA PRO A 257 -64.86 -28.07 -74.44
C PRO A 257 -63.78 -28.67 -75.36
N ASP A 258 -62.84 -27.86 -75.87
CA ASP A 258 -61.76 -28.32 -76.75
C ASP A 258 -60.77 -29.26 -76.05
N GLN A 259 -60.74 -29.25 -74.71
CA GLN A 259 -59.97 -30.21 -73.92
C GLN A 259 -60.37 -31.68 -74.16
N ALA A 260 -61.59 -31.91 -74.64
CA ALA A 260 -62.08 -33.24 -74.94
C ALA A 260 -61.56 -33.77 -76.29
N ILE A 261 -60.96 -32.93 -77.14
CA ILE A 261 -60.47 -33.33 -78.46
C ILE A 261 -59.22 -34.20 -78.30
N SER A 262 -59.29 -35.44 -78.80
CA SER A 262 -58.16 -36.34 -78.77
C SER A 262 -57.07 -35.89 -79.75
N GLN A 263 -55.80 -35.99 -79.33
CA GLN A 263 -54.66 -35.81 -80.22
C GLN A 263 -54.67 -36.78 -81.43
N PHE A 264 -55.37 -37.92 -81.30
CA PHE A 264 -55.49 -38.93 -82.36
C PHE A 264 -56.60 -38.64 -83.40
N GLY A 265 -57.32 -37.52 -83.26
CA GLY A 265 -58.18 -36.99 -84.30
C GLY A 265 -59.54 -36.45 -83.82
N PRO A 266 -60.22 -35.61 -84.64
CA PRO A 266 -61.41 -34.84 -84.22
C PRO A 266 -62.65 -35.68 -83.88
N HIS A 267 -62.69 -36.92 -84.35
CA HIS A 267 -63.81 -37.85 -84.15
C HIS A 267 -63.69 -38.64 -82.84
N ARG A 268 -62.56 -38.52 -82.12
CA ARG A 268 -62.30 -39.25 -80.88
C ARG A 268 -62.27 -38.27 -79.72
N VAL A 269 -63.03 -38.60 -78.68
CA VAL A 269 -63.05 -37.81 -77.44
C VAL A 269 -62.20 -38.48 -76.36
N VAL A 270 -61.54 -37.68 -75.52
CA VAL A 270 -60.85 -38.15 -74.31
C VAL A 270 -61.90 -38.38 -73.22
N PRO A 271 -62.12 -39.62 -72.74
CA PRO A 271 -63.25 -39.94 -71.86
C PRO A 271 -63.30 -39.11 -70.58
N ASP A 272 -62.15 -38.92 -69.92
CA ASP A 272 -62.04 -38.21 -68.64
C ASP A 272 -62.34 -36.70 -68.74
N ARG A 273 -62.28 -36.14 -69.96
CA ARG A 273 -62.43 -34.70 -70.23
C ARG A 273 -63.70 -34.38 -71.02
N TRP A 274 -64.56 -35.37 -71.25
CA TRP A 274 -65.76 -35.19 -72.05
C TRP A 274 -66.85 -34.46 -71.25
N LYS A 275 -67.24 -33.27 -71.72
CA LYS A 275 -68.22 -32.37 -71.07
C LYS A 275 -69.53 -32.27 -71.87
N GLY A 276 -70.03 -33.41 -72.35
CA GLY A 276 -71.29 -33.47 -73.10
C GLY A 276 -71.14 -33.18 -74.60
N MET A 277 -72.28 -33.13 -75.30
CA MET A 277 -72.35 -32.88 -76.74
C MET A 277 -72.38 -31.37 -77.03
N ASN A 278 -71.76 -30.96 -78.14
CA ASN A 278 -71.80 -29.57 -78.58
C ASN A 278 -73.22 -29.15 -78.97
N GLU A 279 -73.55 -27.86 -78.86
CA GLU A 279 -74.87 -27.32 -79.21
C GLU A 279 -75.25 -27.65 -80.67
N ASP A 280 -74.29 -27.67 -81.59
CA ASP A 280 -74.52 -28.06 -82.97
C ASP A 280 -74.88 -29.54 -83.12
N GLN A 281 -74.28 -30.43 -82.31
CA GLN A 281 -74.62 -31.85 -82.29
C GLN A 281 -76.02 -32.06 -81.70
N LEU A 282 -76.35 -31.37 -80.60
CA LEU A 282 -77.68 -31.40 -80.00
C LEU A 282 -78.75 -30.83 -80.96
N ARG A 283 -78.42 -29.79 -81.72
CA ARG A 283 -79.30 -29.21 -82.75
C ARG A 283 -79.61 -30.21 -83.84
N ARG A 284 -78.60 -30.91 -84.38
CA ARG A 284 -78.78 -31.98 -85.36
C ARG A 284 -79.68 -33.11 -84.84
N ILE A 285 -79.47 -33.54 -83.59
CA ILE A 285 -80.32 -34.56 -82.95
C ILE A 285 -81.77 -34.08 -82.84
N ARG A 286 -82.00 -32.82 -82.43
CA ARG A 286 -83.35 -32.25 -82.34
C ARG A 286 -84.03 -32.17 -83.71
N GLU A 287 -83.30 -31.73 -84.74
CA GLU A 287 -83.80 -31.70 -86.12
C GLU A 287 -84.18 -33.11 -86.62
N GLU A 288 -83.38 -34.13 -86.28
CA GLU A 288 -83.63 -35.51 -86.65
C GLU A 288 -84.82 -36.12 -85.89
N GLN A 289 -84.98 -35.81 -84.60
CA GLN A 289 -86.16 -36.19 -83.82
C GLN A 289 -87.44 -35.54 -84.37
N GLN A 290 -87.36 -34.29 -84.81
CA GLN A 290 -88.49 -33.59 -85.41
C GLN A 290 -88.91 -34.24 -86.74
N LYS A 291 -87.94 -34.62 -87.59
CA LYS A 291 -88.21 -35.40 -88.81
C LYS A 291 -88.86 -36.75 -88.49
N GLN A 292 -88.40 -37.47 -87.47
CA GLN A 292 -89.00 -38.74 -87.04
C GLN A 292 -90.44 -38.58 -86.55
N ALA A 293 -90.74 -37.47 -85.84
CA ALA A 293 -92.09 -37.17 -85.37
C ALA A 293 -93.04 -36.88 -86.55
N GLU A 294 -92.58 -36.11 -87.55
CA GLU A 294 -93.33 -35.84 -88.77
C GLU A 294 -93.59 -37.11 -89.59
N GLU A 295 -92.58 -37.97 -89.76
CA GLU A 295 -92.70 -39.24 -90.47
C GLU A 295 -93.63 -40.23 -89.77
N LYS A 296 -93.60 -40.28 -88.43
CA LYS A 296 -94.52 -41.10 -87.63
C LYS A 296 -95.96 -40.59 -87.74
N LYS A 297 -96.16 -39.26 -87.77
CA LYS A 297 -97.49 -38.66 -87.99
C LYS A 297 -98.04 -39.03 -89.36
N ARG A 298 -97.23 -38.97 -90.42
CA ARG A 298 -97.61 -39.38 -91.78
C ARG A 298 -98.03 -40.86 -91.83
N ARG A 299 -97.28 -41.75 -91.18
CA ARG A 299 -97.62 -43.18 -91.10
C ARG A 299 -98.96 -43.44 -90.40
N ASN A 300 -99.24 -42.74 -89.30
CA ASN A 300 -100.52 -42.87 -88.60
C ASN A 300 -101.70 -42.39 -89.46
N GLU A 301 -101.53 -41.30 -90.22
CA GLU A 301 -102.58 -40.80 -91.14
C GLU A 301 -102.87 -41.81 -92.26
N GLU A 302 -101.84 -42.43 -92.84
CA GLU A 302 -101.98 -43.52 -93.83
C GLU A 302 -102.68 -44.75 -93.25
N GLU A 303 -102.36 -45.13 -92.00
CA GLU A 303 -102.98 -46.27 -91.31
C GLU A 303 -104.47 -46.01 -91.00
N GLN A 304 -104.80 -44.79 -90.55
CA GLN A 304 -106.17 -44.40 -90.27
C GLN A 304 -107.05 -44.31 -91.54
N GLN A 305 -106.47 -43.92 -92.68
CA GLN A 305 -107.17 -44.01 -93.98
C GLN A 305 -107.47 -45.46 -94.36
N ARG A 306 -106.50 -46.38 -94.21
CA ARG A 306 -106.71 -47.81 -94.48
C ARG A 306 -107.76 -48.44 -93.56
N GLU A 307 -107.77 -48.08 -92.27
CA GLU A 307 -108.74 -48.60 -91.31
C GLU A 307 -110.17 -48.11 -91.62
N ASN A 308 -110.32 -46.85 -92.06
CA ASN A 308 -111.60 -46.31 -92.51
C ASN A 308 -112.13 -47.04 -93.76
N GLU A 309 -111.27 -47.31 -94.76
CA GLU A 309 -111.65 -48.08 -95.95
C GLU A 309 -112.07 -49.52 -95.57
N TRP A 310 -111.33 -50.16 -94.66
CA TRP A 310 -111.65 -51.50 -94.17
C TRP A 310 -113.00 -51.55 -93.42
N ASN A 311 -113.27 -50.57 -92.56
CA ASN A 311 -114.54 -50.46 -91.85
C ASN A 311 -115.73 -50.22 -92.78
N GLN A 312 -115.57 -49.41 -93.83
CA GLN A 312 -116.63 -49.21 -94.83
C GLN A 312 -116.96 -50.51 -95.57
N ARG A 313 -115.95 -51.31 -95.97
CA ARG A 313 -116.17 -52.64 -96.56
C ARG A 313 -116.88 -53.59 -95.61
N ARG A 314 -116.46 -53.65 -94.34
CA ARG A 314 -117.08 -54.49 -93.31
C ARG A 314 -118.57 -54.17 -93.10
N ILE A 315 -118.94 -52.88 -93.08
CA ILE A 315 -120.34 -52.45 -92.93
C ILE A 315 -121.17 -52.82 -94.17
N ALA A 316 -120.60 -52.72 -95.38
CA ALA A 316 -121.29 -53.11 -96.61
C ALA A 316 -121.54 -54.63 -96.67
N GLU A 317 -120.55 -55.45 -96.32
CA GLU A 317 -120.67 -56.90 -96.25
C GLU A 317 -121.69 -57.35 -95.19
N ALA A 318 -121.67 -56.73 -94.00
CA ALA A 318 -122.66 -57.01 -92.95
C ALA A 318 -124.10 -56.69 -93.38
N LYS A 319 -124.31 -55.59 -94.11
CA LYS A 319 -125.63 -55.26 -94.69
C LYS A 319 -126.05 -56.29 -95.75
N ALA A 320 -125.14 -56.75 -96.60
CA ALA A 320 -125.43 -57.79 -97.59
C ALA A 320 -125.80 -59.12 -96.92
N GLY A 321 -125.09 -59.51 -95.86
CA GLY A 321 -125.39 -60.71 -95.06
C GLY A 321 -126.78 -60.68 -94.44
N MET A 322 -127.19 -59.57 -93.81
CA MET A 322 -128.53 -59.44 -93.22
C MET A 322 -129.67 -59.52 -94.26
N ILE A 323 -129.45 -59.03 -95.48
CA ILE A 323 -130.44 -59.13 -96.56
C ILE A 323 -130.60 -60.59 -96.99
N LEU A 324 -129.49 -61.31 -97.15
CA LEU A 324 -129.48 -62.73 -97.52
C LEU A 324 -130.17 -63.59 -96.45
N GLU A 325 -129.90 -63.32 -95.17
CA GLU A 325 -130.46 -64.06 -94.04
C GLU A 325 -131.99 -63.92 -93.96
N LYS A 326 -132.51 -62.69 -94.17
CA LYS A 326 -133.97 -62.46 -94.27
C LYS A 326 -134.62 -63.19 -95.46
N GLN A 327 -133.86 -63.42 -96.53
CA GLN A 327 -134.36 -64.10 -97.73
C GLN A 327 -134.46 -65.61 -97.48
N ILE A 328 -133.42 -66.20 -96.86
CA ILE A 328 -133.41 -67.60 -96.40
C ILE A 328 -134.56 -67.85 -95.42
N GLU A 329 -134.81 -66.92 -94.49
CA GLU A 329 -135.87 -67.08 -93.48
C GLU A 329 -137.29 -67.08 -94.06
N ARG A 330 -137.50 -66.34 -95.18
CA ARG A 330 -138.77 -66.38 -95.92
C ARG A 330 -138.96 -67.71 -96.64
N GLU A 331 -137.93 -68.18 -97.35
CA GLU A 331 -137.96 -69.47 -98.05
C GLU A 331 -138.16 -70.65 -97.07
N ARG A 332 -137.58 -70.56 -95.86
CA ARG A 332 -137.76 -71.57 -94.81
C ARG A 332 -139.21 -71.64 -94.33
N ARG A 333 -139.86 -70.50 -94.11
CA ARG A 333 -141.29 -70.44 -93.72
C ARG A 333 -142.22 -70.98 -94.81
N GLU A 334 -141.92 -70.69 -96.08
CA GLU A 334 -142.71 -71.23 -97.20
C GLU A 334 -142.59 -72.76 -97.30
N ASN A 335 -141.38 -73.29 -97.14
CA ASN A 335 -141.14 -74.74 -97.14
C ASN A 335 -141.80 -75.47 -95.96
N GLU A 336 -141.75 -74.90 -94.74
CA GLU A 336 -142.43 -75.45 -93.56
C GLU A 336 -143.95 -75.51 -93.76
N HIS A 337 -144.54 -74.47 -94.38
CA HIS A 337 -145.96 -74.45 -94.69
C HIS A 337 -146.34 -75.51 -95.75
N TYR A 338 -145.49 -75.76 -96.74
CA TYR A 338 -145.70 -76.81 -97.74
C TYR A 338 -145.63 -78.22 -97.12
N LEU A 339 -144.59 -78.49 -96.31
CA LEU A 339 -144.40 -79.75 -95.58
C LEU A 339 -145.55 -80.08 -94.62
N TYR A 340 -146.12 -79.08 -93.95
CA TYR A 340 -147.26 -79.25 -93.06
C TYR A 340 -148.52 -79.74 -93.81
N ASN A 341 -148.80 -79.15 -94.98
CA ASN A 341 -149.96 -79.53 -95.79
C ASN A 341 -149.82 -80.94 -96.40
N ASP A 342 -148.60 -81.32 -96.81
CA ASP A 342 -148.37 -82.63 -97.42
C ASP A 342 -148.48 -83.78 -96.40
N ASN A 343 -147.99 -83.57 -95.17
CA ASN A 343 -148.14 -84.52 -94.06
C ASN A 343 -149.61 -84.75 -93.65
N GLN A 344 -150.46 -83.72 -93.70
CA GLN A 344 -151.90 -83.86 -93.47
C GLN A 344 -152.56 -84.77 -94.53
N ARG A 345 -152.14 -84.67 -95.79
CA ARG A 345 -152.67 -85.49 -96.89
C ARG A 345 -152.31 -86.97 -96.72
N LEU A 346 -151.03 -87.26 -96.45
CA LEU A 346 -150.51 -88.61 -96.24
C LEU A 346 -151.17 -89.32 -95.04
N SER A 347 -151.41 -88.60 -93.94
CA SER A 347 -152.10 -89.13 -92.75
C SER A 347 -153.52 -89.63 -93.05
N ASN A 348 -154.27 -88.90 -93.90
CA ASN A 348 -155.62 -89.30 -94.29
C ASN A 348 -155.62 -90.51 -95.24
N GLU A 349 -154.69 -90.56 -96.20
CA GLU A 349 -154.53 -91.70 -97.10
C GLU A 349 -154.19 -92.99 -96.33
N GLN A 350 -153.32 -92.91 -95.32
CA GLN A 350 -152.91 -94.05 -94.50
C GLN A 350 -154.05 -94.57 -93.60
N ARG A 351 -154.90 -93.68 -93.05
CA ARG A 351 -156.10 -94.08 -92.31
C ARG A 351 -157.08 -94.88 -93.16
N ASN A 352 -157.29 -94.46 -94.41
CA ASN A 352 -158.21 -95.14 -95.33
C ASN A 352 -157.69 -96.53 -95.74
N LEU A 353 -156.38 -96.66 -95.99
CA LEU A 353 -155.75 -97.94 -96.33
C LEU A 353 -155.87 -98.97 -95.20
N LYS A 354 -155.71 -98.52 -93.95
CA LYS A 354 -155.82 -99.38 -92.77
C LYS A 354 -157.23 -99.94 -92.59
N ALA A 355 -158.25 -99.14 -92.87
CA ALA A 355 -159.65 -99.59 -92.82
C ALA A 355 -159.99 -100.65 -93.89
N TYR A 356 -159.29 -100.66 -95.04
CA TYR A 356 -159.46 -101.67 -96.09
C TYR A 356 -158.82 -103.03 -95.72
N LEU A 357 -157.61 -103.00 -95.16
CA LEU A 357 -156.87 -104.22 -94.76
C LEU A 357 -157.63 -105.06 -93.74
N ASP A 358 -158.19 -104.42 -92.71
CA ASP A 358 -158.88 -105.14 -91.61
C ASP A 358 -160.20 -105.78 -92.04
N ARG A 359 -160.87 -105.27 -93.09
CA ARG A 359 -162.17 -105.79 -93.54
C ARG A 359 -162.08 -106.88 -94.60
N VAL A 360 -161.04 -106.89 -95.44
CA VAL A 360 -160.99 -107.74 -96.64
C VAL A 360 -159.93 -108.83 -96.55
N VAL A 361 -158.80 -108.56 -95.89
CA VAL A 361 -157.62 -109.45 -95.99
C VAL A 361 -157.51 -110.39 -94.79
N TYR A 362 -157.98 -110.01 -93.61
CA TYR A 362 -157.77 -110.77 -92.38
C TYR A 362 -158.92 -111.72 -92.00
N THR A 363 -159.53 -112.40 -93.00
CA THR A 363 -160.52 -113.46 -92.77
C THR A 363 -160.22 -114.67 -93.66
N ASN A 364 -159.61 -115.72 -93.09
CA ASN A 364 -159.28 -116.95 -93.83
C ASN A 364 -160.17 -118.13 -93.44
N GLN A 365 -160.84 -118.70 -94.45
CA GLN A 365 -161.60 -119.95 -94.42
C GLN A 365 -160.73 -121.13 -94.93
N PRO A 366 -161.00 -122.38 -94.50
CA PRO A 366 -160.09 -123.51 -94.71
C PRO A 366 -160.14 -124.04 -96.15
N THR A 367 -159.03 -124.60 -96.60
CA THR A 367 -158.86 -125.09 -97.97
C THR A 367 -158.72 -126.62 -98.02
N ALA A 368 -159.26 -127.24 -99.07
CA ALA A 368 -159.44 -128.70 -99.21
C ALA A 368 -158.16 -129.56 -99.11
N ALA A 369 -156.96 -128.97 -99.25
CA ALA A 369 -155.68 -129.64 -99.02
C ALA A 369 -155.46 -130.05 -97.55
N TYR A 370 -156.15 -129.42 -96.60
CA TYR A 370 -156.01 -129.70 -95.16
C TYR A 370 -156.54 -131.10 -94.77
N PHE A 371 -157.54 -131.64 -95.48
CA PHE A 371 -158.19 -132.90 -95.11
C PHE A 371 -157.57 -134.16 -95.74
N THR A 372 -156.60 -134.01 -96.66
CA THR A 372 -155.91 -135.14 -97.31
C THR A 372 -154.63 -135.58 -96.59
N GLN A 373 -154.27 -134.91 -95.49
CA GLN A 373 -153.00 -135.12 -94.78
C GLN A 373 -153.03 -136.22 -93.71
N PHE A 374 -154.20 -136.77 -93.35
CA PHE A 374 -154.32 -137.75 -92.26
C PHE A 374 -154.75 -139.13 -92.78
N ASN A 375 -154.13 -140.22 -92.28
CA ASN A 375 -154.26 -141.64 -92.71
C ASN A 375 -153.44 -142.10 -93.94
N SER A 376 -152.21 -141.61 -94.13
CA SER A 376 -151.32 -142.01 -95.26
C SER A 376 -150.19 -143.00 -94.93
N SER A 377 -150.08 -143.53 -93.71
CA SER A 377 -149.07 -144.57 -93.39
C SER A 377 -149.51 -145.47 -92.23
N SER A 378 -149.36 -146.78 -92.40
CA SER A 378 -149.85 -147.84 -91.51
C SER A 378 -148.93 -148.13 -90.31
N ARG A 379 -148.52 -147.09 -89.58
CA ARG A 379 -147.85 -147.25 -88.28
C ARG A 379 -148.75 -146.80 -87.15
#